data_AF-Q05CZ3-F1
#
_entry.id   AF-Q05CZ3-F1
#
_cell.length_a   1.000
_cell.length_b   1.000
_cell.length_c   1.000
_cell.angle_alpha   90.00
_cell.angle_beta   90.00
_cell.angle_gamma   90.00
#
_symmetry.space_group_name_H-M   'P 1'
#
loop_
_entity.id
_entity.type
_entity.pdbx_description
1 polymer ?
#
loop_
_entity_poly.entity_id
_entity_poly.type
_entity_poly.pdbx_seq_one_letter_code
_entity_poly.pdbx_strand_id
1 'polypeptide(L)'
;MMDLVLEEDVTVPGTLSGCSGLVPSVPDDLDGINPNAGLGNGLLPNVSEETVSPTRARNMKDFENQITELKKENFNLKLRIYFLEERMQQEFHGPTEHIYKTNIELKVEVESLKRELQEREQLLIKASKAVESLAEAGGSEIQRVKEDARKKVQQVEDLLTKRILLLEKDVTAAQAELEKAFAGTETEKALRLRLESKLSEMKKMHEGDLAMALVLDEKDRLIEELKLSLKSKEALIQCLKEEKSQMACPDENVSSGELRGLCAAPREEKERETEAAQMEHQKERNSFQERIQALEEDLREKEREIATEKKKKK
;
A
#
# COMPACT_ATOMS: atom_id res chain seq x y z
N MET A 1 9.54 -8.37 -14.63
CA MET A 1 8.50 -9.08 -13.85
C MET A 1 7.97 -8.11 -12.82
N MET A 2 6.78 -7.56 -13.07
CA MET A 2 5.80 -7.08 -12.09
C MET A 2 4.64 -6.51 -12.92
N ASP A 3 3.55 -7.26 -12.90
CA ASP A 3 2.32 -7.07 -13.66
C ASP A 3 1.52 -5.88 -13.13
N LEU A 4 0.98 -5.06 -14.04
CA LEU A 4 -0.10 -4.12 -13.77
C LEU A 4 -1.32 -4.60 -14.57
N VAL A 5 -2.16 -5.40 -13.91
CA VAL A 5 -3.52 -5.71 -14.33
C VAL A 5 -4.38 -4.52 -13.92
N LEU A 6 -4.84 -3.73 -14.89
CA LEU A 6 -5.95 -2.80 -14.70
C LEU A 6 -7.19 -3.45 -15.30
N GLU A 7 -8.14 -3.73 -14.42
CA GLU A 7 -9.46 -4.25 -14.76
C GLU A 7 -10.22 -3.28 -15.67
N GLU A 8 -10.71 -3.84 -16.77
CA GLU A 8 -11.58 -3.23 -17.75
C GLU A 8 -13.03 -3.52 -17.33
N ASP A 9 -13.73 -2.50 -16.83
CA ASP A 9 -15.14 -2.62 -16.44
C ASP A 9 -16.02 -2.57 -17.71
N VAL A 10 -16.23 -3.74 -18.30
CA VAL A 10 -17.16 -3.97 -19.40
C VAL A 10 -18.53 -4.27 -18.81
N THR A 11 -19.39 -3.26 -18.75
CA THR A 11 -20.81 -3.44 -18.43
C THR A 11 -21.69 -3.17 -19.66
N VAL A 12 -21.96 -4.22 -20.45
CA VAL A 12 -23.23 -4.44 -21.20
C VAL A 12 -23.30 -5.94 -21.55
N PRO A 13 -24.48 -6.61 -21.59
CA PRO A 13 -25.55 -6.26 -22.54
C PRO A 13 -27.01 -6.57 -22.11
N GLY A 14 -27.98 -6.04 -22.88
CA GLY A 14 -29.14 -6.84 -23.31
C GLY A 14 -30.55 -6.40 -22.87
N THR A 15 -31.24 -5.76 -23.83
CA THR A 15 -32.67 -5.91 -24.20
C THR A 15 -33.77 -5.59 -23.18
N LEU A 16 -34.74 -4.77 -23.59
CA LEU A 16 -36.14 -5.19 -23.86
C LEU A 16 -36.98 -3.96 -24.26
N SER A 17 -37.85 -4.17 -25.26
CA SER A 17 -39.12 -3.47 -25.52
C SER A 17 -39.08 -1.95 -25.75
N GLY A 18 -39.48 -1.43 -26.91
CA GLY A 18 -40.72 -1.74 -27.60
C GLY A 18 -41.74 -0.62 -27.34
N CYS A 19 -42.40 -0.17 -28.42
CA CYS A 19 -43.46 0.83 -28.50
C CYS A 19 -43.02 2.30 -28.56
N SER A 20 -43.56 3.14 -29.42
CA SER A 20 -44.24 2.98 -30.71
C SER A 20 -44.36 4.40 -31.25
N GLY A 21 -44.05 4.59 -32.53
CA GLY A 21 -44.52 5.76 -33.24
C GLY A 21 -46.05 5.78 -33.21
N LEU A 22 -46.62 6.89 -32.76
CA LEU A 22 -48.04 7.19 -32.97
C LEU A 22 -48.12 8.60 -33.55
N VAL A 23 -47.94 8.66 -34.87
CA VAL A 23 -48.67 9.60 -35.71
C VAL A 23 -50.15 9.25 -35.56
N PRO A 24 -51.04 10.19 -35.22
CA PRO A 24 -52.46 9.96 -35.40
C PRO A 24 -52.77 10.03 -36.90
N SER A 25 -52.84 8.88 -37.55
CA SER A 25 -53.58 8.72 -38.80
C SER A 25 -55.04 9.01 -38.48
N VAL A 26 -55.56 10.10 -39.02
CA VAL A 26 -57.00 10.39 -39.03
C VAL A 26 -57.69 9.30 -39.84
N PRO A 27 -58.71 8.60 -39.31
CA PRO A 27 -59.67 7.91 -40.15
C PRO A 27 -60.67 8.97 -40.64
N ASP A 28 -60.42 9.49 -41.83
CA ASP A 28 -61.48 9.99 -42.69
C ASP A 28 -62.25 8.73 -43.13
N ASP A 29 -63.43 8.54 -42.56
CA ASP A 29 -64.61 7.91 -43.16
C ASP A 29 -65.52 7.36 -42.06
N LEU A 30 -66.52 8.17 -41.69
CA LEU A 30 -67.83 7.68 -41.30
C LEU A 30 -68.87 8.41 -42.15
N ASP A 31 -69.14 7.78 -43.28
CA ASP A 31 -70.46 7.54 -43.86
C ASP A 31 -71.62 8.47 -43.44
N GLY A 32 -72.19 9.09 -44.46
CA GLY A 32 -73.51 8.61 -44.86
C GLY A 32 -74.69 9.15 -44.06
N ILE A 33 -74.83 10.47 -43.93
CA ILE A 33 -76.17 11.06 -43.76
C ILE A 33 -76.79 11.21 -45.14
N ASN A 34 -77.43 10.12 -45.56
CA ASN A 34 -78.37 10.04 -46.66
C ASN A 34 -79.49 11.10 -46.46
N PRO A 35 -79.64 12.13 -47.31
CA PRO A 35 -80.79 13.04 -47.26
C PRO A 35 -81.97 12.37 -47.97
N ASN A 36 -82.25 11.12 -47.62
CA ASN A 36 -83.35 10.36 -48.18
C ASN A 36 -84.08 9.63 -47.05
N ALA A 37 -84.39 10.39 -46.00
CA ALA A 37 -85.55 10.07 -45.18
C ALA A 37 -86.76 10.32 -46.08
N GLY A 38 -87.27 9.21 -46.62
CA GLY A 38 -88.34 9.18 -47.60
C GLY A 38 -89.43 10.19 -47.26
N LEU A 39 -89.65 11.11 -48.20
CA LEU A 39 -90.97 11.66 -48.47
C LEU A 39 -91.86 10.48 -48.83
N GLY A 40 -92.27 9.74 -47.79
CA GLY A 40 -93.25 8.68 -47.89
C GLY A 40 -94.46 9.33 -48.49
N ASN A 41 -94.75 8.90 -49.72
CA ASN A 41 -95.95 9.15 -50.49
C ASN A 41 -97.18 9.20 -49.58
N GLY A 42 -97.44 10.39 -49.04
CA GLY A 42 -98.77 10.80 -48.64
C GLY A 42 -99.47 11.10 -49.94
N LEU A 43 -99.97 10.03 -50.58
CA LEU A 43 -101.01 10.07 -51.57
C LEU A 43 -102.00 11.14 -51.10
N LEU A 44 -101.91 12.34 -51.69
CA LEU A 44 -102.91 13.37 -51.45
C LEU A 44 -104.24 12.68 -51.76
N PRO A 45 -105.22 12.66 -50.84
CA PRO A 45 -106.55 12.33 -51.29
C PRO A 45 -106.81 13.36 -52.38
N ASN A 46 -107.06 12.86 -53.59
CA ASN A 46 -107.53 13.62 -54.70
C ASN A 46 -108.82 14.26 -54.18
N VAL A 47 -108.70 15.45 -53.60
CA VAL A 47 -109.83 16.35 -53.39
C VAL A 47 -110.19 16.64 -54.83
N SER A 48 -111.11 15.84 -55.36
CA SER A 48 -111.93 16.27 -56.46
C SER A 48 -112.43 17.64 -56.02
N GLU A 49 -111.76 18.68 -56.51
CA GLU A 49 -112.38 19.97 -56.77
C GLU A 49 -113.58 19.59 -57.63
N GLU A 50 -114.68 19.28 -56.96
CA GLU A 50 -115.97 19.36 -57.57
C GLU A 50 -116.08 20.84 -57.90
N THR A 51 -115.67 21.18 -59.11
CA THR A 51 -115.99 22.42 -59.79
C THR A 51 -117.51 22.46 -59.90
N VAL A 52 -118.18 22.76 -58.80
CA VAL A 52 -119.64 22.90 -58.77
C VAL A 52 -119.92 24.24 -59.42
N SER A 53 -120.42 24.18 -60.66
CA SER A 53 -120.91 25.33 -61.42
C SER A 53 -121.72 26.28 -60.51
N PRO A 54 -121.53 27.62 -60.61
CA PRO A 54 -122.02 28.59 -59.63
C PRO A 54 -123.53 28.86 -59.70
N THR A 55 -124.35 27.88 -60.08
CA THR A 55 -125.77 28.08 -60.42
C THR A 55 -126.71 26.95 -59.96
N ARG A 56 -126.28 26.08 -59.04
CA ARG A 56 -127.20 25.18 -58.30
C ARG A 56 -127.43 25.78 -56.91
N ALA A 57 -128.67 26.19 -56.61
CA ALA A 57 -129.04 26.66 -55.28
C ALA A 57 -128.72 25.55 -54.26
N ARG A 58 -127.67 25.74 -53.47
CA ARG A 58 -127.29 24.81 -52.39
C ARG A 58 -128.46 24.75 -51.41
N ASN A 59 -128.90 23.53 -51.12
CA ASN A 59 -129.95 23.34 -50.13
C ASN A 59 -129.31 23.45 -48.74
N MET A 60 -130.08 23.82 -47.70
CA MET A 60 -129.53 24.05 -46.35
C MET A 60 -128.70 22.84 -45.84
N LYS A 61 -129.12 21.63 -46.23
CA LYS A 61 -128.46 20.36 -45.91
C LYS A 61 -127.04 20.21 -46.50
N ASP A 62 -126.76 20.83 -47.64
CA ASP A 62 -125.43 20.76 -48.28
C ASP A 62 -124.40 21.58 -47.48
N PHE A 63 -124.82 22.71 -46.92
CA PHE A 63 -123.99 23.52 -46.03
C PHE A 63 -123.70 22.81 -44.70
N GLU A 64 -124.69 22.12 -44.13
CA GLU A 64 -124.51 21.32 -42.91
C GLU A 64 -123.50 20.16 -43.10
N ASN A 65 -123.56 19.49 -44.25
CA ASN A 65 -122.61 18.44 -44.61
C ASN A 65 -121.20 18.99 -44.78
N GLN A 66 -121.03 20.10 -45.51
CA GLN A 66 -119.73 20.75 -45.68
C GLN A 66 -119.13 21.19 -44.33
N ILE A 67 -119.95 21.70 -43.42
CA ILE A 67 -119.52 22.05 -42.05
C ILE A 67 -119.04 20.79 -41.31
N THR A 68 -119.71 19.66 -41.49
CA THR A 68 -119.37 18.40 -40.82
C THR A 68 -118.08 17.80 -41.38
N GLU A 69 -117.88 17.85 -42.69
CA GLU A 69 -116.64 17.44 -43.36
C GLU A 69 -115.47 18.33 -42.94
N LEU A 70 -115.62 19.65 -42.96
CA LEU A 70 -114.59 20.58 -42.49
C LEU A 70 -114.27 20.41 -41.01
N LYS A 71 -115.24 20.04 -40.18
CA LYS A 71 -115.01 19.69 -38.76
C LYS A 71 -114.21 18.40 -38.62
N LYS A 72 -114.50 17.38 -39.44
CA LYS A 72 -113.77 16.11 -39.45
C LYS A 72 -112.34 16.28 -39.97
N GLU A 73 -112.16 17.07 -41.04
CA GLU A 73 -110.85 17.44 -41.56
C GLU A 73 -110.06 18.27 -40.54
N ASN A 74 -110.68 19.26 -39.89
CA ASN A 74 -110.04 20.02 -38.80
C ASN A 74 -109.62 19.12 -37.65
N PHE A 75 -110.48 18.16 -37.26
CA PHE A 75 -110.15 17.21 -36.21
C PHE A 75 -108.97 16.32 -36.61
N ASN A 76 -108.98 15.80 -37.83
CA ASN A 76 -107.88 14.99 -38.36
C ASN A 76 -106.58 15.79 -38.47
N LEU A 77 -106.64 17.05 -38.92
CA LEU A 77 -105.49 17.95 -38.97
C LEU A 77 -104.96 18.22 -37.56
N LYS A 78 -105.83 18.50 -36.59
CA LYS A 78 -105.43 18.69 -35.19
C LYS A 78 -104.74 17.46 -34.63
N LEU A 79 -105.25 16.25 -34.89
CA LEU A 79 -104.58 15.01 -34.49
C LEU A 79 -103.21 14.84 -35.18
N ARG A 80 -103.12 15.13 -36.49
CA ARG A 80 -101.86 15.06 -37.24
C ARG A 80 -100.82 16.03 -36.68
N ILE A 81 -101.21 17.27 -36.39
CA ILE A 81 -100.36 18.29 -35.77
C ILE A 81 -99.92 17.82 -34.39
N TYR A 82 -100.84 17.34 -33.54
CA TYR A 82 -100.53 16.85 -32.20
C TYR A 82 -99.46 15.75 -32.21
N PHE A 83 -99.60 14.73 -33.07
CA PHE A 83 -98.62 13.64 -33.15
C PHE A 83 -97.28 14.08 -33.75
N LEU A 84 -97.28 15.04 -34.68
CA LEU A 84 -96.05 15.63 -35.20
C LEU A 84 -95.32 16.44 -34.12
N GLU A 85 -96.05 17.25 -33.34
CA GLU A 85 -95.51 18.01 -32.21
C GLU A 85 -94.95 17.08 -31.13
N GLU A 86 -95.68 16.01 -30.78
CA GLU A 86 -95.25 15.02 -29.79
C GLU A 86 -93.97 14.30 -30.22
N ARG A 87 -93.88 13.88 -31.49
CA ARG A 87 -92.66 13.26 -32.05
C ARG A 87 -91.49 14.22 -32.10
N MET A 88 -91.72 15.47 -32.51
CA MET A 88 -90.66 16.48 -32.51
C MET A 88 -90.15 16.75 -31.09
N GLN A 89 -91.04 16.81 -30.09
CA GLN A 89 -90.61 17.02 -28.71
C GLN A 89 -89.76 15.85 -28.18
N GLN A 90 -90.10 14.61 -28.54
CA GLN A 90 -89.35 13.42 -28.11
C GLN A 90 -87.97 13.31 -28.80
N GLU A 91 -87.90 13.53 -30.11
CA GLU A 91 -86.65 13.37 -30.89
C GLU A 91 -85.65 14.52 -30.65
N PHE A 92 -86.11 15.76 -30.42
CA PHE A 92 -85.23 16.93 -30.33
C PHE A 92 -84.84 17.36 -28.90
N HIS A 93 -85.57 16.97 -27.86
CA HIS A 93 -85.35 17.48 -26.49
C HIS A 93 -84.73 16.48 -25.48
N GLY A 94 -84.41 15.23 -25.88
CA GLY A 94 -83.81 14.25 -24.95
C GLY A 94 -82.37 13.87 -25.32
N PRO A 95 -82.17 13.06 -26.38
CA PRO A 95 -80.85 12.55 -26.74
C PRO A 95 -79.89 13.67 -27.17
N THR A 96 -80.38 14.65 -27.93
CA THR A 96 -79.55 15.72 -28.48
C THR A 96 -79.06 16.69 -27.40
N GLU A 97 -79.91 17.03 -26.43
CA GLU A 97 -79.51 17.88 -25.29
C GLU A 97 -78.46 17.18 -24.39
N HIS A 98 -78.65 15.88 -24.12
CA HIS A 98 -77.66 15.08 -23.40
C HIS A 98 -76.30 15.04 -24.11
N ILE A 99 -76.31 14.87 -25.44
CA ILE A 99 -75.09 14.89 -26.26
C ILE A 99 -74.40 16.25 -26.14
N TYR A 100 -75.12 17.38 -26.27
CA TYR A 100 -74.52 18.70 -26.13
C TYR A 100 -73.95 18.95 -24.73
N LYS A 101 -74.69 18.56 -23.68
CA LYS A 101 -74.21 18.68 -22.30
C LYS A 101 -72.92 17.89 -22.08
N THR A 102 -72.89 16.63 -22.52
CA THR A 102 -71.70 15.78 -22.44
C THR A 102 -70.54 16.35 -23.25
N ASN A 103 -70.82 16.90 -24.44
CA ASN A 103 -69.79 17.53 -25.27
C ASN A 103 -69.18 18.77 -24.60
N ILE A 104 -70.00 19.59 -23.93
CA ILE A 104 -69.52 20.75 -23.16
C ILE A 104 -68.66 20.28 -21.99
N GLU A 105 -69.11 19.29 -21.21
CA GLU A 105 -68.37 18.72 -20.08
C GLU A 105 -67.01 18.18 -20.55
N LEU A 106 -66.99 17.37 -21.62
CA LEU A 106 -65.75 16.86 -22.21
C LEU A 106 -64.84 17.98 -22.73
N LYS A 107 -65.40 19.03 -23.32
CA LYS A 107 -64.61 20.17 -23.81
C LYS A 107 -63.96 20.93 -22.66
N VAL A 108 -64.68 21.09 -21.54
CA VAL A 108 -64.15 21.67 -20.31
C VAL A 108 -63.07 20.78 -19.71
N GLU A 109 -63.30 19.47 -19.66
CA GLU A 109 -62.33 18.49 -19.15
C GLU A 109 -61.04 18.50 -19.97
N VAL A 110 -61.14 18.44 -21.31
CA VAL A 110 -59.98 18.51 -22.21
C VAL A 110 -59.20 19.80 -22.00
N GLU A 111 -59.89 20.95 -21.88
CA GLU A 111 -59.21 22.23 -21.66
C GLU A 111 -58.59 22.33 -20.24
N SER A 112 -59.22 21.71 -19.24
CA SER A 112 -58.67 21.59 -17.89
C SER A 112 -57.40 20.74 -17.88
N LEU A 113 -57.44 19.56 -18.50
CA LEU A 113 -56.31 18.64 -18.60
C LEU A 113 -55.14 19.26 -19.38
N LYS A 114 -55.43 20.01 -20.45
CA LYS A 114 -54.39 20.76 -21.19
C LYS A 114 -53.68 21.79 -20.30
N ARG A 115 -54.43 22.57 -19.52
CA ARG A 115 -53.84 23.54 -18.58
C ARG A 115 -53.03 22.83 -17.50
N GLU A 116 -53.57 21.78 -16.91
CA GLU A 116 -52.86 21.01 -15.87
C GLU A 116 -51.57 20.35 -16.40
N LEU A 117 -51.60 19.84 -17.64
CA LEU A 117 -50.41 19.32 -18.30
C LEU A 117 -49.35 20.41 -18.49
N GLN A 118 -49.73 21.59 -19.01
CA GLN A 118 -48.82 22.72 -19.18
C GLN A 118 -48.23 23.19 -17.84
N GLU A 119 -49.03 23.25 -16.78
CA GLU A 119 -48.55 23.58 -15.44
C GLU A 119 -47.54 22.55 -14.92
N ARG A 120 -47.81 21.25 -15.13
CA ARG A 120 -46.86 20.18 -14.76
C ARG A 120 -45.58 20.22 -15.57
N GLU A 121 -45.65 20.47 -16.87
CA GLU A 121 -44.48 20.64 -17.74
C GLU A 121 -43.60 21.81 -17.26
N GLN A 122 -44.22 22.94 -16.91
CA GLN A 122 -43.49 24.09 -16.36
C GLN A 122 -42.82 23.77 -15.02
N LEU A 123 -43.51 23.04 -14.14
CA LEU A 123 -42.93 22.59 -12.87
C LEU A 123 -41.78 21.62 -13.08
N LEU A 124 -41.91 20.69 -14.04
CA LEU A 124 -40.85 19.74 -14.40
C LEU A 124 -39.61 20.46 -14.93
N ILE A 125 -39.78 21.46 -15.80
CA ILE A 125 -38.68 22.29 -16.31
C ILE A 125 -37.99 23.04 -15.15
N LYS A 126 -38.76 23.61 -14.21
CA LYS A 126 -38.20 24.30 -13.04
C LYS A 126 -37.43 23.33 -12.13
N ALA A 127 -37.96 22.13 -11.91
CA ALA A 127 -37.29 21.09 -11.13
C ALA A 127 -36.00 20.63 -11.81
N SER A 128 -36.02 20.39 -13.13
CA SER A 128 -34.82 20.03 -13.91
C SER A 128 -33.74 21.09 -13.77
N LYS A 129 -34.08 22.36 -13.99
CA LYS A 129 -33.13 23.48 -13.85
C LYS A 129 -32.56 23.61 -12.45
N ALA A 130 -33.37 23.38 -11.41
CA ALA A 130 -32.91 23.41 -10.03
C ALA A 130 -31.92 22.26 -9.73
N VAL A 131 -32.20 21.05 -10.25
CA VAL A 131 -31.30 19.90 -10.12
C VAL A 131 -30.00 20.12 -10.90
N GLU A 132 -30.06 20.63 -12.12
CA GLU A 132 -28.89 20.98 -12.93
C GLU A 132 -28.02 22.04 -12.23
N SER A 133 -28.63 23.10 -11.70
CA SER A 133 -27.92 24.16 -10.95
C SER A 133 -27.25 23.59 -9.69
N LEU A 134 -27.92 22.68 -8.98
CA LEU A 134 -27.35 22.02 -7.81
C LEU A 134 -26.20 21.09 -8.18
N ALA A 135 -26.31 20.35 -9.29
CA ALA A 135 -25.26 19.48 -9.79
C ALA A 135 -24.03 20.27 -10.25
N GLU A 136 -24.21 21.41 -10.93
CA GLU A 136 -23.12 22.30 -11.34
C GLU A 136 -22.41 22.93 -10.13
N ALA A 137 -23.18 23.45 -9.17
CA ALA A 137 -22.63 24.01 -7.94
C ALA A 137 -21.90 22.94 -7.10
N GLY A 138 -22.50 21.76 -6.96
CA GLY A 138 -21.92 20.62 -6.25
C GLY A 138 -20.65 20.12 -6.94
N GLY A 139 -20.65 19.99 -8.26
CA GLY A 139 -19.48 19.61 -9.06
C GLY A 139 -18.31 20.58 -8.88
N SER A 140 -18.59 21.89 -8.89
CA SER A 140 -17.60 22.94 -8.68
C SER A 140 -17.00 22.89 -7.26
N GLU A 141 -17.84 22.69 -6.24
CA GLU A 141 -17.39 22.56 -4.85
C GLU A 141 -16.53 21.30 -4.65
N ILE A 142 -16.97 20.15 -5.17
CA ILE A 142 -16.23 18.89 -5.11
C ILE A 142 -14.87 19.03 -5.80
N GLN A 143 -14.82 19.67 -6.97
CA GLN A 143 -13.57 19.92 -7.67
C GLN A 143 -12.63 20.81 -6.85
N ARG A 144 -13.12 21.90 -6.25
CA ARG A 144 -12.32 22.78 -5.39
C ARG A 144 -11.75 22.02 -4.19
N VAL A 145 -12.57 21.24 -3.49
CA VAL A 145 -12.14 20.44 -2.33
C VAL A 145 -11.09 19.41 -2.74
N LYS A 146 -11.29 18.74 -3.89
CA LYS A 146 -10.33 17.77 -4.44
C LYS A 146 -8.99 18.42 -4.77
N GLU A 147 -9.01 19.60 -5.39
CA GLU A 147 -7.80 20.37 -5.71
C GLU A 147 -7.06 20.82 -4.44
N ASP A 148 -7.77 21.31 -3.43
CA ASP A 148 -7.18 21.72 -2.16
C ASP A 148 -6.59 20.53 -1.39
N ALA A 149 -7.28 19.38 -1.38
CA ALA A 149 -6.75 18.15 -0.81
C ALA A 149 -5.47 17.71 -1.54
N ARG A 150 -5.46 17.74 -2.88
CA ARG A 150 -4.27 17.44 -3.68
C ARG A 150 -3.11 18.38 -3.38
N LYS A 151 -3.36 19.69 -3.26
CA LYS A 151 -2.33 20.67 -2.89
C LYS A 151 -1.74 20.39 -1.51
N LYS A 152 -2.58 20.05 -0.51
CA LYS A 152 -2.11 19.70 0.84
C LYS A 152 -1.25 18.44 0.85
N VAL A 153 -1.66 17.41 0.10
CA VAL A 153 -0.85 16.19 -0.06
C VAL A 153 0.50 16.53 -0.69
N GLN A 154 0.51 17.28 -1.79
CA GLN A 154 1.76 17.70 -2.45
C GLN A 154 2.67 18.49 -1.50
N GLN A 155 2.13 19.40 -0.69
CA GLN A 155 2.91 20.16 0.28
C GLN A 155 3.57 19.26 1.34
N VAL A 156 2.84 18.25 1.82
CA VAL A 156 3.39 17.27 2.78
C VAL A 156 4.46 16.41 2.11
N GLU A 157 4.22 15.92 0.90
CA GLU A 157 5.21 15.17 0.12
C GLU A 157 6.49 15.98 -0.11
N ASP A 158 6.38 17.25 -0.49
CA ASP A 158 7.52 18.14 -0.70
C ASP A 158 8.32 18.37 0.60
N LEU A 159 7.61 18.55 1.73
CA LEU A 159 8.24 18.72 3.04
C LEU A 159 8.96 17.46 3.49
N LEU A 160 8.34 16.29 3.33
CA LEU A 160 8.95 15.01 3.65
C LEU A 160 10.16 14.74 2.76
N THR A 161 10.05 15.00 1.46
CA THR A 161 11.17 14.85 0.50
C THR A 161 12.36 15.73 0.91
N LYS A 162 12.12 17.00 1.25
CA LYS A 162 13.17 17.90 1.76
C LYS A 162 13.79 17.38 3.06
N ARG A 163 12.96 16.86 3.98
CA ARG A 163 13.44 16.31 5.25
C ARG A 163 14.30 15.06 5.06
N ILE A 164 13.90 14.17 4.15
CA ILE A 164 14.65 12.97 3.78
C ILE A 164 16.01 13.37 3.21
N LEU A 165 16.05 14.28 2.23
CA LEU A 165 17.30 14.77 1.64
C LEU A 165 18.26 15.37 2.68
N LEU A 166 17.74 16.14 3.63
CA LEU A 166 18.56 16.69 4.73
C LEU A 166 19.09 15.58 5.63
N LEU A 167 18.25 14.61 6.01
CA LEU A 167 18.66 13.48 6.84
C LEU A 167 19.71 12.60 6.14
N GLU A 168 19.55 12.35 4.84
CA GLU A 168 20.53 11.60 4.03
C GLU A 168 21.88 12.32 4.00
N LYS A 169 21.87 13.64 3.83
CA LYS A 169 23.09 14.46 3.89
C LYS A 169 23.73 14.40 5.28
N ASP A 170 22.95 14.47 6.36
CA ASP A 170 23.49 14.42 7.72
C ASP A 170 24.08 13.03 8.03
N VAL A 171 23.41 11.96 7.61
CA VAL A 171 23.90 10.57 7.76
C VAL A 171 25.21 10.38 6.99
N THR A 172 25.28 10.84 5.74
CA THR A 172 26.50 10.71 4.94
C THR A 172 27.66 11.54 5.50
N ALA A 173 27.40 12.74 6.05
CA ALA A 173 28.40 13.53 6.75
C ALA A 173 28.91 12.82 8.01
N ALA A 174 28.00 12.30 8.85
CA ALA A 174 28.37 11.55 10.06
C ALA A 174 29.17 10.28 9.74
N GLN A 175 28.80 9.56 8.67
CA GLN A 175 29.57 8.42 8.18
C GLN A 175 30.98 8.83 7.75
N ALA A 176 31.14 9.93 7.00
CA ALA A 176 32.45 10.42 6.59
C ALA A 176 33.33 10.83 7.80
N GLU A 177 32.74 11.43 8.83
CA GLU A 177 33.45 11.75 10.07
C GLU A 177 33.88 10.50 10.84
N LEU A 178 33.01 9.49 10.91
CA LEU A 178 33.32 8.20 11.54
C LEU A 178 34.48 7.50 10.82
N GLU A 179 34.45 7.43 9.49
CA GLU A 179 35.54 6.84 8.69
C GLU A 179 36.86 7.59 8.90
N LYS A 180 36.82 8.92 8.95
CA LYS A 180 38.01 9.73 9.26
C LYS A 180 38.54 9.45 10.66
N ALA A 181 37.67 9.34 11.66
CA ALA A 181 38.07 9.01 13.03
C ALA A 181 38.65 7.60 13.15
N PHE A 182 38.08 6.63 12.41
CA PHE A 182 38.58 5.26 12.35
C PHE A 182 39.97 5.20 11.69
N ALA A 183 40.15 5.86 10.54
CA ALA A 183 41.46 5.98 9.90
C ALA A 183 42.49 6.63 10.85
N GLY A 184 42.12 7.70 11.55
CA GLY A 184 42.96 8.34 12.55
C GLY A 184 43.35 7.37 13.69
N THR A 185 42.39 6.63 14.22
CA THR A 185 42.61 5.65 15.30
C THR A 185 43.55 4.52 14.86
N GLU A 186 43.39 4.00 13.65
CA GLU A 186 44.29 2.96 13.12
C GLU A 186 45.71 3.49 12.91
N THR A 187 45.89 4.72 12.43
CA THR A 187 47.23 5.33 12.33
C THR A 187 47.87 5.55 13.70
N GLU A 188 47.12 6.03 14.69
CA GLU A 188 47.60 6.21 16.06
C GLU A 188 47.95 4.86 16.71
N LYS A 189 47.12 3.84 16.51
CA LYS A 189 47.38 2.47 16.98
C LYS A 189 48.66 1.90 16.37
N ALA A 190 48.90 2.13 15.07
CA ALA A 190 50.14 1.71 14.41
C ALA A 190 51.38 2.43 14.99
N LEU A 191 51.28 3.74 15.26
CA LEU A 191 52.34 4.52 15.90
C LEU A 191 52.61 4.03 17.33
N ARG A 192 51.55 3.79 18.11
CA ARG A 192 51.64 3.26 19.47
C ARG A 192 52.35 1.91 19.51
N LEU A 193 51.96 0.96 18.65
CA LEU A 193 52.63 -0.35 18.56
C LEU A 193 54.11 -0.21 18.19
N ARG A 194 54.44 0.71 17.27
CA ARG A 194 55.84 0.99 16.89
C ARG A 194 56.65 1.55 18.07
N LEU A 195 56.07 2.46 18.86
CA LEU A 195 56.70 3.01 20.06
C LEU A 195 56.87 1.96 21.15
N GLU A 196 55.86 1.12 21.36
CA GLU A 196 55.90 0.02 22.33
C GLU A 196 56.99 -1.00 21.99
N SER A 197 57.16 -1.33 20.70
CA SER A 197 58.28 -2.17 20.22
C SER A 197 59.63 -1.53 20.55
N LYS A 198 59.82 -0.24 20.25
CA LYS A 198 61.07 0.48 20.56
C LYS A 198 61.36 0.55 22.06
N LEU A 199 60.34 0.79 22.89
CA LEU A 199 60.48 0.80 24.34
C LEU A 199 60.89 -0.58 24.87
N SER A 200 60.31 -1.65 24.32
CA SER A 200 60.69 -3.02 24.66
C SER A 200 62.14 -3.32 24.28
N GLU A 201 62.59 -2.90 23.10
CA GLU A 201 63.99 -3.01 22.67
C GLU A 201 64.96 -2.25 23.60
N MET A 202 64.64 -0.99 23.92
CA MET A 202 65.46 -0.17 24.82
C MET A 202 65.53 -0.77 26.23
N LYS A 203 64.43 -1.33 26.72
CA LYS A 203 64.39 -2.02 28.02
C LYS A 203 65.30 -3.25 28.03
N LYS A 204 65.28 -4.08 26.98
CA LYS A 204 66.18 -5.24 26.84
C LYS A 204 67.64 -4.83 26.78
N MET A 205 67.95 -3.74 26.06
CA MET A 205 69.31 -3.19 26.02
C MET A 205 69.75 -2.74 27.42
N HIS A 206 68.90 -2.00 28.13
CA HIS A 206 69.20 -1.55 29.49
C HIS A 206 69.37 -2.71 30.50
N GLU A 207 68.54 -3.75 30.41
CA GLU A 207 68.70 -4.98 31.20
C GLU A 207 70.03 -5.67 30.89
N GLY A 208 70.41 -5.73 29.61
CA GLY A 208 71.72 -6.23 29.16
C GLY A 208 72.90 -5.40 29.68
N ASP A 209 72.78 -4.07 29.64
CA ASP A 209 73.79 -3.15 30.15
C ASP A 209 73.95 -3.28 31.67
N LEU A 210 72.84 -3.43 32.43
CA LEU A 210 72.88 -3.71 33.86
C LEU A 210 73.57 -5.05 34.16
N ALA A 211 73.22 -6.10 33.42
CA ALA A 211 73.84 -7.41 33.58
C ALA A 211 75.35 -7.35 33.29
N MET A 212 75.75 -6.63 32.24
CA MET A 212 77.16 -6.41 31.89
C MET A 212 77.88 -5.64 33.00
N ALA A 213 77.26 -4.59 33.57
CA ALA A 213 77.82 -3.82 34.66
C ALA A 213 78.04 -4.68 35.92
N LEU A 214 77.09 -5.56 36.28
CA LEU A 214 77.25 -6.51 37.39
C LEU A 214 78.41 -7.49 37.16
N VAL A 215 78.56 -7.99 35.93
CA VAL A 215 79.69 -8.87 35.57
C VAL A 215 81.03 -8.14 35.65
N LEU A 216 81.08 -6.87 35.26
CA LEU A 216 82.29 -6.06 35.39
C LEU A 216 82.65 -5.83 36.85
N ASP A 217 81.66 -5.51 37.70
CA ASP A 217 81.87 -5.29 39.14
C ASP A 217 82.39 -6.57 39.84
N GLU A 218 81.86 -7.75 39.49
CA GLU A 218 82.38 -9.03 40.01
C GLU A 218 83.81 -9.32 39.52
N LYS A 219 84.13 -8.97 38.26
CA LYS A 219 85.50 -9.07 37.75
C LYS A 219 86.45 -8.14 38.49
N ASP A 220 86.04 -6.91 38.76
CA ASP A 220 86.83 -5.96 39.54
C ASP A 220 87.05 -6.46 40.98
N ARG A 221 86.03 -7.07 41.60
CA ARG A 221 86.15 -7.72 42.91
C ARG A 221 87.19 -8.86 42.90
N LEU A 222 87.13 -9.74 41.89
CA LEU A 222 88.10 -10.82 41.68
C LEU A 222 89.51 -10.30 41.45
N ILE A 223 89.66 -9.20 40.68
CA ILE A 223 90.95 -8.55 40.45
C ILE A 223 91.54 -8.07 41.77
N GLU A 224 90.74 -7.42 42.63
CA GLU A 224 91.20 -6.97 43.95
C GLU A 224 91.59 -8.14 44.86
N GLU A 225 90.82 -9.23 44.87
CA GLU A 225 91.17 -10.44 45.63
C GLU A 225 92.49 -11.07 45.15
N LEU A 226 92.68 -11.17 43.82
CA LEU A 226 93.93 -11.64 43.23
C LEU A 226 95.09 -10.70 43.55
N LYS A 227 94.89 -9.37 43.51
CA LYS A 227 95.93 -8.40 43.91
C LYS A 227 96.34 -8.57 45.37
N LEU A 228 95.40 -8.78 46.28
CA LEU A 228 95.69 -9.04 47.70
C LEU A 228 96.43 -10.37 47.89
N SER A 229 96.00 -11.43 47.20
CA SER A 229 96.67 -12.73 47.19
C SER A 229 98.10 -12.65 46.65
N LEU A 230 98.29 -11.90 45.55
CA LEU A 230 99.61 -11.65 44.96
C LEU A 230 100.52 -10.94 45.97
N LYS A 231 100.06 -9.85 46.60
CA LYS A 231 100.82 -9.15 47.66
C LYS A 231 101.19 -10.07 48.83
N SER A 232 100.25 -10.92 49.25
CA SER A 232 100.49 -11.90 50.32
C SER A 232 101.57 -12.92 49.93
N LYS A 233 101.50 -13.46 48.70
CA LYS A 233 102.51 -14.38 48.18
C LYS A 233 103.86 -13.70 47.94
N GLU A 234 103.88 -12.45 47.48
CA GLU A 234 105.10 -11.66 47.33
C GLU A 234 105.77 -11.42 48.68
N ALA A 235 105.00 -11.10 49.73
CA ALA A 235 105.51 -11.00 51.09
C ALA A 235 106.07 -12.34 51.59
N LEU A 236 105.37 -13.46 51.34
CA LEU A 236 105.86 -14.80 51.68
C LEU A 236 107.17 -15.13 50.95
N ILE A 237 107.25 -14.82 49.65
CA ILE A 237 108.47 -15.00 48.85
C ILE A 237 109.61 -14.16 49.43
N GLN A 238 109.32 -12.94 49.89
CA GLN A 238 110.32 -12.09 50.53
C GLN A 238 110.82 -12.71 51.84
N CYS A 239 109.92 -13.19 52.72
CA CYS A 239 110.30 -13.91 53.93
C CYS A 239 111.15 -15.16 53.62
N LEU A 240 110.75 -15.97 52.64
CA LEU A 240 111.51 -17.16 52.23
C LEU A 240 112.85 -16.80 51.58
N LYS A 241 112.96 -15.68 50.87
CA LYS A 241 114.25 -15.18 50.34
C LYS A 241 115.17 -14.73 51.46
N GLU A 242 114.64 -14.06 52.47
CA GLU A 242 115.35 -13.67 53.69
C GLU A 242 115.78 -14.90 54.50
N GLU A 243 114.95 -15.93 54.55
CA GLU A 243 115.29 -17.22 55.17
C GLU A 243 116.34 -17.98 54.36
N LYS A 244 116.24 -17.98 53.02
CA LYS A 244 117.23 -18.60 52.14
C LYS A 244 118.58 -17.85 52.15
N SER A 245 118.59 -16.54 52.35
CA SER A 245 119.83 -15.80 52.61
C SER A 245 120.37 -16.03 54.03
N GLN A 246 119.52 -16.36 55.00
CA GLN A 246 119.93 -16.86 56.34
C GLN A 246 120.42 -18.32 56.32
N MET A 247 119.91 -19.15 55.40
CA MET A 247 120.29 -20.55 55.21
C MET A 247 121.40 -20.76 54.15
N ALA A 248 122.10 -19.70 53.75
CA ALA A 248 123.26 -19.78 52.86
C ALA A 248 124.54 -20.26 53.58
N CYS A 249 124.47 -21.46 54.17
CA CYS A 249 125.58 -22.42 54.31
C CYS A 249 124.98 -23.84 54.13
N PRO A 250 125.61 -24.74 53.36
CA PRO A 250 124.92 -25.86 52.73
C PRO A 250 124.82 -27.08 53.64
N ASP A 251 123.69 -27.80 53.60
CA ASP A 251 123.72 -29.23 53.28
C ASP A 251 122.38 -29.84 52.82
N GLU A 252 122.55 -31.01 52.22
CA GLU A 252 121.76 -31.86 51.32
C GLU A 252 120.35 -32.38 51.71
N ASN A 253 119.56 -32.53 50.63
CA ASN A 253 118.67 -33.65 50.21
C ASN A 253 117.66 -34.29 51.18
N VAL A 254 116.43 -34.53 50.67
CA VAL A 254 115.80 -35.88 50.58
C VAL A 254 114.51 -35.82 49.73
N SER A 255 114.30 -36.94 49.04
CA SER A 255 113.39 -37.30 47.95
C SER A 255 111.97 -37.78 48.39
N SER A 256 111.02 -37.80 47.44
CA SER A 256 109.91 -38.79 47.20
C SER A 256 108.63 -38.07 46.69
N GLY A 257 107.87 -38.41 45.63
CA GLY A 257 107.44 -39.68 44.99
C GLY A 257 105.90 -39.86 45.19
N GLU A 258 105.00 -39.44 44.28
CA GLU A 258 104.28 -40.19 43.19
C GLU A 258 102.83 -40.70 43.48
N LEU A 259 101.90 -40.46 42.52
CA LEU A 259 100.70 -41.27 42.09
C LEU A 259 99.48 -41.38 43.05
N ARG A 260 98.22 -41.68 42.68
CA ARG A 260 97.34 -41.77 41.48
C ARG A 260 96.00 -42.40 41.95
N GLY A 261 94.85 -41.85 41.55
CA GLY A 261 93.61 -42.59 41.18
C GLY A 261 92.67 -43.17 42.26
N LEU A 262 91.37 -42.78 42.19
CA LEU A 262 90.21 -43.63 42.50
C LEU A 262 89.01 -43.24 41.60
N CYS A 263 88.54 -44.20 40.81
CA CYS A 263 87.37 -44.15 39.96
C CYS A 263 86.60 -45.45 40.21
N ALA A 264 85.45 -45.40 40.90
CA ALA A 264 84.37 -46.42 40.90
C ALA A 264 83.22 -45.97 41.83
N ALA A 265 81.98 -46.22 41.38
CA ALA A 265 80.65 -45.86 41.95
C ALA A 265 80.18 -44.42 41.60
N PRO A 266 78.95 -44.21 41.04
CA PRO A 266 77.72 -45.00 41.19
C PRO A 266 77.09 -45.42 39.84
N ARG A 267 76.74 -46.70 39.67
CA ARG A 267 76.04 -47.20 38.46
C ARG A 267 74.54 -47.41 38.66
N GLU A 268 74.04 -47.42 39.89
CA GLU A 268 72.61 -47.66 40.18
C GLU A 268 71.78 -46.39 40.43
N GLU A 269 72.42 -45.25 40.74
CA GLU A 269 71.73 -43.98 41.00
C GLU A 269 71.44 -43.20 39.71
N LYS A 270 72.36 -43.26 38.73
CA LYS A 270 72.18 -42.66 37.40
C LYS A 270 71.11 -43.35 36.56
N GLU A 271 70.93 -44.67 36.67
CA GLU A 271 69.88 -45.39 35.94
C GLU A 271 68.48 -45.00 36.45
N ARG A 272 68.30 -44.89 37.78
CA ARG A 272 67.04 -44.45 38.39
C ARG A 272 66.69 -42.99 38.08
N GLU A 273 67.67 -42.10 38.05
CA GLU A 273 67.45 -40.70 37.63
C GLU A 273 67.09 -40.58 36.15
N THR A 274 67.70 -41.38 35.27
CA THR A 274 67.34 -41.36 33.84
C THR A 274 65.97 -41.96 33.55
N GLU A 275 65.55 -42.99 34.29
CA GLU A 275 64.20 -43.57 34.18
C GLU A 275 63.12 -42.62 34.69
N ALA A 276 63.37 -41.89 35.79
CA ALA A 276 62.45 -40.88 36.30
C ALA A 276 62.26 -39.72 35.32
N ALA A 277 63.35 -39.20 34.75
CA ALA A 277 63.29 -38.14 33.74
C ALA A 277 62.57 -38.59 32.46
N GLN A 278 62.74 -39.85 32.05
CA GLN A 278 62.06 -40.39 30.88
C GLN A 278 60.55 -40.56 31.10
N MET A 279 60.14 -41.00 32.30
CA MET A 279 58.73 -41.12 32.68
C MET A 279 58.03 -39.76 32.78
N GLU A 280 58.72 -38.74 33.29
CA GLU A 280 58.19 -37.37 33.35
C GLU A 280 58.00 -36.78 31.95
N HIS A 281 58.99 -36.89 31.07
CA HIS A 281 58.88 -36.47 29.67
C HIS A 281 57.75 -37.19 28.93
N GLN A 282 57.55 -38.50 29.18
CA GLN A 282 56.44 -39.24 28.56
C GLN A 282 55.07 -38.75 29.05
N LYS A 283 54.96 -38.40 30.34
CA LYS A 283 53.73 -37.85 30.92
C LYS A 283 53.39 -36.46 30.36
N GLU A 284 54.39 -35.58 30.25
CA GLU A 284 54.24 -34.28 29.61
C GLU A 284 53.81 -34.41 28.14
N ARG A 285 54.45 -35.34 27.40
CA ARG A 285 54.11 -35.59 25.99
C ARG A 285 52.66 -36.04 25.82
N ASN A 286 52.18 -36.91 26.70
CA ASN A 286 50.78 -37.35 26.71
C ASN A 286 49.83 -36.20 27.06
N SER A 287 50.17 -35.36 28.05
CA SER A 287 49.38 -34.17 28.41
C SER A 287 49.27 -33.17 27.26
N PHE A 288 50.35 -32.97 26.49
CA PHE A 288 50.31 -32.10 25.32
C PHE A 288 49.49 -32.72 24.18
N GLN A 289 49.58 -34.04 23.98
CA GLN A 289 48.80 -34.78 22.99
C GLN A 289 47.29 -34.65 23.26
N GLU A 290 46.86 -34.82 24.51
CA GLU A 290 45.45 -34.65 24.91
C GLU A 290 44.96 -33.22 24.68
N ARG A 291 45.78 -32.22 24.98
CA ARG A 291 45.43 -30.81 24.77
C ARG A 291 45.33 -30.45 23.30
N ILE A 292 46.16 -31.04 22.44
CA ILE A 292 46.06 -30.88 20.98
C ILE A 292 44.74 -31.50 20.48
N GLN A 293 44.40 -32.71 20.93
CA GLN A 293 43.14 -33.38 20.52
C GLN A 293 41.89 -32.58 20.92
N ALA A 294 41.89 -32.00 22.13
CA ALA A 294 40.79 -31.13 22.59
C ALA A 294 40.64 -29.88 21.71
N LEU A 295 41.76 -29.21 21.39
CA LEU A 295 41.73 -28.02 20.52
C LEU A 295 41.30 -28.34 19.08
N GLU A 296 41.66 -29.51 18.56
CA GLU A 296 41.18 -29.97 17.25
C GLU A 296 39.67 -30.26 17.25
N GLU A 297 39.12 -30.75 18.37
CA GLU A 297 37.68 -30.97 18.51
C GLU A 297 36.90 -29.66 18.59
N ASP A 298 37.39 -28.69 19.38
CA ASP A 298 36.82 -27.34 19.46
C ASP A 298 36.84 -26.63 18.10
N LEU A 299 37.94 -26.75 17.34
CA LEU A 299 38.02 -26.20 15.99
C LEU A 299 36.99 -26.82 15.05
N ARG A 300 36.83 -28.15 15.08
CA ARG A 300 35.79 -28.85 14.29
C ARG A 300 34.38 -28.41 14.69
N GLU A 301 34.12 -28.17 15.98
CA GLU A 301 32.83 -27.66 16.44
C GLU A 301 32.57 -26.23 15.95
N LYS A 302 33.55 -25.34 16.07
CA LYS A 302 33.46 -23.96 15.56
C LYS A 302 33.23 -23.91 14.06
N GLU A 303 33.86 -24.79 13.28
CA GLU A 303 33.61 -24.90 11.84
C GLU A 303 32.17 -25.34 11.52
N ARG A 304 31.60 -26.26 12.31
CA ARG A 304 30.19 -26.66 12.18
C ARG A 304 29.25 -25.51 12.54
N GLU A 305 29.51 -24.78 13.62
CA GLU A 305 28.74 -23.59 14.00
C GLU A 305 28.73 -22.55 12.87
N ILE A 306 29.91 -22.19 12.35
CA ILE A 306 30.05 -21.24 11.23
C ILE A 306 29.31 -21.73 9.98
N ALA A 307 29.36 -23.03 9.67
CA ALA A 307 28.63 -23.60 8.54
C ALA A 307 27.11 -23.53 8.72
N THR A 308 26.61 -23.73 9.95
CA THR A 308 25.17 -23.60 10.24
C THR A 308 24.70 -22.14 10.23
N GLU A 309 25.51 -21.18 10.70
CA GLU A 309 25.19 -19.76 10.62
C GLU A 309 25.19 -19.25 9.17
N LYS A 310 26.15 -19.69 8.35
CA LYS A 310 26.17 -19.38 6.91
C LYS A 310 24.96 -19.91 6.17
N LYS A 311 24.40 -21.07 6.56
CA LYS A 311 23.15 -21.61 6.00
C LYS A 311 21.90 -20.87 6.47
N LYS A 312 21.91 -20.23 7.65
CA LYS A 312 20.77 -19.44 8.16
C LYS A 312 20.70 -18.01 7.59
N LYS A 313 21.81 -17.49 7.05
CA LYS A 313 21.92 -16.15 6.45
C LYS A 313 21.65 -16.10 4.93
N LYS A 314 21.33 -17.24 4.30
CA LYS A 314 21.03 -17.36 2.87
C LYS A 314 19.60 -17.85 2.69
#